data_AF-A0A6I4XS98-F1
#
_entry.id   AF-A0A6I4XS98-F1
#
_cell.length_a   1.000
_cell.length_b   1.000
_cell.length_c   1.000
_cell.angle_alpha   90.00
_cell.angle_beta   90.00
_cell.angle_gamma   90.00
#
_symmetry.space_group_name_H-M   'P 1'
#
loop_
_entity.id
_entity.type
_entity.pdbx_description
1 polymer ?
#
loop_
_entity_poly.entity_id
_entity_poly.type
_entity_poly.pdbx_seq_one_letter_code
_entity_poly.pdbx_strand_id
1 'polypeptide(L)'
;KYVTLVLAVFPLIVLGGALLFQLTWAESFYRGLVFLIAASPCALAASAVPATLSGISNLAKQGVLFKGGSFLSNLAEVKALAFDKTGTLTKGKPEVTDYLFVDGLEARQDELVAVLTNMEKKSNHPLA
;
A
#
# COMPACT_ATOMS: atom_id res chain seq x y z
N LYS A 1 -12.33 8.06 18.64
CA LYS A 1 -13.35 9.04 19.11
C LYS A 1 -14.69 8.38 19.45
N TYR A 2 -15.17 7.40 18.66
CA TYR A 2 -16.42 6.68 18.92
C TYR A 2 -16.53 6.08 20.33
N VAL A 3 -15.58 5.21 20.72
CA VAL A 3 -15.59 4.54 22.04
C VAL A 3 -15.60 5.55 23.19
N THR A 4 -14.77 6.59 23.09
CA THR A 4 -14.72 7.66 24.10
C THR A 4 -16.07 8.36 24.26
N LEU A 5 -16.79 8.60 23.17
CA LEU A 5 -18.11 9.21 23.21
C LEU A 5 -19.14 8.29 23.84
N VAL A 6 -19.15 7.00 23.47
CA VAL A 6 -20.05 6.00 24.07
C VAL A 6 -19.84 5.90 25.59
N LEU A 7 -18.59 5.87 26.04
CA LEU A 7 -18.25 5.82 27.46
C LEU A 7 -18.61 7.11 28.21
N ALA A 8 -18.48 8.28 27.57
CA ALA A 8 -18.89 9.56 28.17
C ALA A 8 -20.41 9.69 28.29
N VAL A 9 -21.17 9.10 27.35
CA VAL A 9 -22.64 9.13 27.37
C VAL A 9 -23.22 8.18 28.42
N PHE A 10 -22.55 7.07 28.74
CA PHE A 10 -23.01 6.12 29.75
C PHE A 10 -23.37 6.74 31.12
N PRO A 11 -22.48 7.50 31.81
CA PRO A 11 -22.82 8.12 33.08
C PRO A 11 -23.94 9.17 32.94
N LEU A 12 -24.05 9.84 31.78
CA LEU A 12 -25.15 10.78 31.52
C LEU A 12 -26.50 10.06 31.44
N ILE A 13 -26.55 8.85 30.85
CA ILE A 13 -27.75 8.01 30.82
C ILE A 13 -28.12 7.57 32.24
N VAL A 14 -27.16 7.13 33.03
CA VAL A 14 -27.39 6.65 34.40
C VAL A 14 -27.88 7.80 35.31
N LEU A 15 -27.19 8.94 35.29
CA LEU A 15 -27.55 10.11 36.09
C LEU A 15 -28.86 10.74 35.60
N GLY A 16 -29.05 10.87 34.29
CA GLY A 16 -30.28 11.40 33.70
C GLY A 16 -31.50 10.53 34.00
N GLY A 17 -31.36 9.20 33.94
CA GLY A 17 -32.41 8.26 34.31
C GLY A 17 -32.88 8.44 35.75
N ALA A 18 -31.93 8.53 36.68
CA ALA A 18 -32.22 8.67 38.11
C ALA A 18 -32.76 10.07 38.47
N LEU A 19 -32.18 11.14 37.89
CA LEU A 19 -32.47 12.53 38.28
C LEU A 19 -33.64 13.15 37.51
N LEU A 20 -33.80 12.86 36.22
CA LEU A 20 -34.80 13.50 35.35
C LEU A 20 -36.03 12.62 35.11
N PHE A 21 -35.86 11.31 35.02
CA PHE A 21 -36.92 10.37 34.69
C PHE A 21 -37.48 9.61 35.90
N GLN A 22 -37.04 9.94 37.11
CA GLN A 22 -37.44 9.29 38.37
C GLN A 22 -37.30 7.77 38.36
N LEU A 23 -36.39 7.23 37.54
CA LEU A 23 -36.09 5.81 37.52
C LEU A 23 -35.30 5.44 38.77
N THR A 24 -35.45 4.19 39.22
CA THR A 24 -34.58 3.69 40.29
C THR A 24 -33.12 3.66 39.83
N TRP A 25 -32.18 3.72 40.79
CA TRP A 25 -30.74 3.59 40.48
C TRP A 25 -30.42 2.28 39.76
N ALA A 26 -31.06 1.18 40.18
CA ALA A 26 -30.89 -0.12 39.56
C ALA A 26 -31.40 -0.13 38.11
N GLU A 27 -32.56 0.48 37.84
CA GLU A 27 -33.13 0.52 36.50
C GLU A 27 -32.35 1.45 35.56
N SER A 28 -31.89 2.61 36.06
CA SER A 28 -31.04 3.53 35.31
C SER A 28 -29.71 2.89 34.94
N PHE A 29 -29.11 2.13 35.86
CA PHE A 29 -27.89 1.38 35.61
C PHE A 29 -28.11 0.24 34.61
N TYR A 30 -29.19 -0.53 34.75
CA TYR A 30 -29.56 -1.59 33.83
C TYR A 30 -29.74 -1.08 32.39
N ARG A 31 -30.49 0.02 32.21
CA ARG A 31 -30.68 0.64 30.90
C ARG A 31 -29.37 1.19 30.31
N GLY A 32 -28.48 1.72 31.15
CA GLY A 32 -27.13 2.11 30.75
C GLY A 32 -26.31 0.93 30.20
N LEU A 33 -26.39 -0.24 30.84
CA LEU A 33 -25.71 -1.46 30.35
C LEU A 33 -26.29 -1.92 29.00
N VAL A 34 -27.61 -1.89 28.84
CA VAL A 34 -28.27 -2.21 27.56
C VAL A 34 -27.77 -1.28 26.46
N PHE A 35 -27.62 0.01 26.74
CA PHE A 35 -27.02 0.97 25.80
C PHE A 35 -25.59 0.60 25.41
N LEU A 36 -24.73 0.25 26.37
CA LEU A 36 -23.35 -0.15 26.07
C LEU A 36 -23.27 -1.39 25.18
N ILE A 37 -24.13 -2.37 25.42
CA ILE A 37 -24.21 -3.59 24.60
C ILE A 37 -24.67 -3.25 23.19
N ALA A 38 -25.73 -2.43 23.06
CA ALA A 38 -26.27 -2.01 21.77
C ALA A 38 -25.29 -1.13 20.97
N ALA A 39 -24.49 -0.31 21.65
CA ALA A 39 -23.48 0.55 21.05
C ALA A 39 -22.16 -0.17 20.71
N SER A 40 -22.09 -1.51 20.85
CA SER A 40 -20.87 -2.24 20.56
C SER A 40 -20.54 -2.21 19.04
N PRO A 41 -19.34 -1.78 18.63
CA PRO A 41 -18.98 -1.62 17.21
C PRO A 41 -18.53 -2.94 16.56
N CYS A 42 -19.07 -4.09 16.97
CA CYS A 42 -18.61 -5.42 16.52
C CYS A 42 -18.55 -5.56 15.00
N ALA A 43 -19.58 -5.09 14.29
CA ALA A 43 -19.64 -5.16 12.83
C ALA A 43 -18.56 -4.28 12.14
N LEU A 44 -18.28 -3.11 12.72
CA LEU A 44 -17.24 -2.20 12.21
C LEU A 44 -15.84 -2.80 12.39
N ALA A 45 -15.58 -3.46 13.52
CA ALA A 45 -14.31 -4.14 13.74
C ALA A 45 -14.14 -5.36 12.81
N ALA A 46 -15.22 -6.13 12.60
CA ALA A 46 -15.20 -7.31 11.75
C ALA A 46 -15.05 -7.00 10.25
N SER A 47 -15.44 -5.81 9.79
CA SER A 47 -15.43 -5.48 8.36
C SER A 47 -14.03 -5.21 7.77
N ALA A 48 -13.08 -4.79 8.60
CA ALA A 48 -11.74 -4.39 8.14
C ALA A 48 -10.94 -5.56 7.55
N VAL A 49 -11.00 -6.74 8.16
CA VAL A 49 -10.18 -7.90 7.76
C VAL A 49 -10.60 -8.44 6.39
N PRO A 50 -11.89 -8.75 6.12
CA PRO A 50 -12.32 -9.25 4.82
C PRO A 50 -12.11 -8.22 3.70
N ALA A 51 -12.35 -6.94 3.96
CA ALA A 51 -12.12 -5.87 2.98
C ALA A 51 -10.64 -5.79 2.57
N THR A 52 -9.73 -5.81 3.55
CA THR A 52 -8.29 -5.76 3.30
C THR A 52 -7.80 -7.00 2.56
N LEU A 53 -8.24 -8.19 2.99
CA LEU A 53 -7.85 -9.45 2.35
C LEU A 53 -8.37 -9.54 0.92
N SER A 54 -9.61 -9.11 0.67
CA SER A 54 -10.19 -9.04 -0.67
C SER A 54 -9.41 -8.08 -1.56
N GLY A 55 -9.04 -6.90 -1.05
CA GLY A 55 -8.21 -5.93 -1.76
C GLY A 55 -6.85 -6.51 -2.17
N ILE A 56 -6.14 -7.14 -1.23
CA ILE A 56 -4.85 -7.79 -1.50
C ILE A 56 -5.02 -8.90 -2.55
N SER A 57 -6.03 -9.75 -2.41
CA SER A 57 -6.29 -10.86 -3.33
C SER A 57 -6.56 -10.36 -4.75
N ASN A 58 -7.35 -9.29 -4.89
CA ASN A 58 -7.68 -8.72 -6.19
C ASN A 58 -6.45 -8.08 -6.86
N LEU A 59 -5.64 -7.35 -6.10
CA LEU A 59 -4.40 -6.73 -6.60
C LEU A 59 -3.36 -7.78 -7.00
N ALA A 60 -3.25 -8.88 -6.26
CA ALA A 60 -2.35 -9.98 -6.60
C ALA A 60 -2.72 -10.61 -7.96
N LYS A 61 -4.02 -10.75 -8.26
CA LYS A 61 -4.49 -11.21 -9.59
C LYS A 61 -4.11 -10.26 -10.73
N GLN A 62 -3.82 -9.00 -10.41
CA GLN A 62 -3.39 -7.97 -11.36
C GLN A 62 -1.85 -7.79 -11.37
N GLY A 63 -1.11 -8.71 -10.72
CA GLY A 63 0.36 -8.65 -10.68
C GLY A 63 0.93 -7.68 -9.64
N VAL A 64 0.11 -7.12 -8.76
CA VAL A 64 0.56 -6.22 -7.68
C VAL A 64 0.58 -6.98 -6.36
N LEU A 65 1.78 -7.20 -5.82
CA LEU A 65 1.99 -7.98 -4.59
C LEU A 65 2.14 -7.07 -3.37
N PHE A 66 1.26 -7.25 -2.38
CA PHE A 66 1.38 -6.63 -1.05
C PHE A 66 1.81 -7.65 -0.01
N LYS A 67 2.78 -7.28 0.86
CA LYS A 67 3.30 -8.13 1.94
C LYS A 67 2.40 -8.14 3.20
N GLY A 68 1.25 -7.48 3.17
CA GLY A 68 0.30 -7.39 4.29
C GLY A 68 -0.67 -6.22 4.16
N GLY A 69 -1.69 -6.21 5.03
CA GLY A 69 -2.76 -5.20 5.02
C GLY A 69 -2.31 -3.78 5.39
N SER A 70 -1.32 -3.66 6.28
CA SER A 70 -0.77 -2.36 6.68
C SER A 70 -0.12 -1.62 5.49
N PHE A 71 0.59 -2.34 4.63
CA PHE A 71 1.20 -1.76 3.42
C PHE A 71 0.15 -1.26 2.43
N LEU A 72 -0.98 -1.95 2.31
CA LEU A 72 -2.10 -1.52 1.47
C LEU A 72 -2.74 -0.24 2.03
N SER A 73 -2.93 -0.17 3.35
CA SER A 73 -3.46 1.04 4.01
C SER A 73 -2.52 2.22 3.85
N ASN A 74 -1.21 2.02 4.04
CA ASN A 74 -0.22 3.08 3.88
C ASN A 74 -0.19 3.62 2.45
N LEU A 75 -0.36 2.74 1.44
CA LEU A 75 -0.41 3.15 0.04
C LEU A 75 -1.55 4.14 -0.22
N ALA A 76 -2.69 3.98 0.45
CA ALA A 76 -3.84 4.89 0.30
C ALA A 76 -3.54 6.32 0.78
N GLU A 77 -2.53 6.51 1.64
CA GLU A 77 -2.12 7.82 2.15
C GLU A 77 -0.91 8.43 1.40
N VAL A 78 -0.32 7.68 0.46
CA VAL A 78 0.85 8.15 -0.31
C VAL A 78 0.47 9.33 -1.20
N LYS A 79 1.24 10.41 -1.11
CA LYS A 79 1.03 11.66 -1.89
C LYS A 79 2.07 11.88 -2.99
N ALA A 80 3.20 11.19 -2.91
CA ALA A 80 4.32 11.34 -3.84
C ALA A 80 4.96 9.98 -4.07
N LEU A 81 5.42 9.76 -5.30
CA LEU A 81 6.16 8.56 -5.70
C LEU A 81 7.55 8.99 -6.14
N ALA A 82 8.57 8.43 -5.50
CA ALA A 82 9.96 8.56 -5.95
C ALA A 82 10.33 7.25 -6.64
N PHE A 83 10.71 7.34 -7.91
CA PHE A 83 11.14 6.19 -8.70
C PHE A 83 12.66 6.12 -8.70
N ASP A 84 13.21 4.93 -8.48
CA ASP A 84 14.57 4.66 -8.91
C ASP A 84 14.59 4.59 -10.44
N LYS A 85 15.68 5.02 -11.08
CA LYS A 85 15.76 4.97 -12.54
C LYS A 85 16.18 3.56 -12.98
N THR A 86 17.27 3.06 -12.41
CA THR A 86 17.94 1.86 -12.90
C THR A 86 17.16 0.61 -12.51
N GLY A 87 16.70 -0.17 -13.49
CA GLY A 87 15.96 -1.42 -13.24
C GLY A 87 14.49 -1.24 -12.82
N THR A 88 14.04 0.00 -12.58
CA THR A 88 12.62 0.32 -12.38
C THR A 88 12.04 1.04 -13.60
N LEU A 89 12.59 2.20 -13.98
CA LEU A 89 12.19 2.90 -15.21
C LEU A 89 12.92 2.37 -16.44
N THR A 90 14.14 1.85 -16.24
CA THR A 90 14.96 1.26 -17.31
C THR A 90 14.98 -0.25 -17.23
N LYS A 91 15.27 -0.91 -18.37
CA LYS A 91 15.39 -2.37 -18.45
C LYS A 91 16.62 -2.95 -17.73
N GLY A 92 17.52 -2.10 -17.22
CA GLY A 92 18.77 -2.53 -16.58
C GLY A 92 19.78 -3.21 -17.53
N LYS A 93 19.55 -3.14 -18.84
CA LYS A 93 20.44 -3.66 -19.89
C LYS A 93 20.90 -2.50 -20.78
N PRO A 94 22.21 -2.24 -20.88
CA PRO A 94 22.73 -1.26 -21.82
C PRO A 94 22.43 -1.67 -23.26
N GLU A 95 22.09 -0.71 -24.11
CA GLU A 95 21.91 -0.88 -25.55
C GLU A 95 22.77 0.20 -26.23
N VAL A 96 23.51 -0.16 -27.28
CA VAL A 96 24.29 0.80 -28.07
C VAL A 96 23.32 1.68 -28.85
N THR A 97 23.33 2.99 -28.60
CA THR A 97 22.46 3.95 -29.29
C THR A 97 23.15 4.55 -30.50
N ASP A 98 24.43 4.90 -30.35
CA ASP A 98 25.19 5.63 -31.35
C ASP A 98 26.64 5.13 -31.35
N TYR A 99 27.22 5.04 -32.54
CA TYR A 99 28.66 4.85 -32.73
C TYR A 99 29.15 5.81 -33.81
N LEU A 100 30.32 6.39 -33.58
CA LEU A 100 30.94 7.35 -34.48
C LEU A 100 32.27 6.76 -34.94
N PHE A 101 32.46 6.69 -36.26
CA PHE A 101 33.74 6.33 -36.85
C PHE A 101 34.56 7.58 -37.14
N VAL A 102 35.88 7.41 -37.17
CA VAL A 102 36.80 8.46 -37.62
C VAL A 102 36.56 8.69 -39.12
N ASP A 103 36.60 9.96 -39.54
CA ASP A 103 36.40 10.37 -40.93
C ASP A 103 37.27 9.53 -41.89
N GLY A 104 36.63 8.99 -42.94
CA GLY A 104 37.27 8.14 -43.95
C GLY A 104 37.26 6.63 -43.67
N LEU A 105 36.68 6.19 -42.54
CA LEU A 105 36.48 4.78 -42.21
C LEU A 105 35.03 4.29 -42.37
N GLU A 106 34.11 5.14 -42.84
CA GLU A 106 32.69 4.83 -42.96
C GLU A 106 32.44 3.64 -43.90
N ALA A 107 33.23 3.55 -44.98
CA ALA A 107 33.16 2.44 -45.92
C ALA A 107 33.52 1.07 -45.31
N ARG A 108 34.15 1.04 -44.12
CA ARG A 108 34.59 -0.17 -43.40
C ARG A 108 33.80 -0.43 -42.11
N GLN A 109 32.70 0.28 -41.88
CA GLN A 109 31.92 0.20 -40.64
C GLN A 109 31.55 -1.24 -40.24
N ASP A 110 31.07 -2.06 -41.19
CA ASP A 110 30.56 -3.40 -40.89
C ASP A 110 31.70 -4.35 -40.46
N GLU A 111 32.88 -4.19 -41.06
CA GLU A 111 34.08 -4.94 -40.69
C GLU A 111 34.53 -4.57 -39.26
N LEU A 112 34.53 -3.27 -38.94
CA LEU A 112 34.94 -2.77 -37.63
C LEU A 112 33.98 -3.21 -36.52
N VAL A 113 32.66 -3.13 -36.76
CA VAL A 113 31.65 -3.63 -35.83
C VAL A 113 31.81 -5.14 -35.59
N ALA A 114 32.07 -5.92 -36.64
CA ALA A 114 32.29 -7.36 -36.51
C ALA A 114 33.54 -7.67 -35.67
N VAL A 115 34.64 -6.93 -35.84
CA VAL A 115 35.85 -7.09 -35.03
C VAL A 115 35.56 -6.76 -33.56
N LEU A 116 34.96 -5.60 -33.28
CA LEU A 116 34.60 -5.17 -31.93
C LEU A 116 33.70 -6.20 -31.23
N THR A 117 32.68 -6.68 -31.93
CA THR A 117 31.76 -7.70 -31.41
C THR A 117 32.50 -9.00 -31.06
N ASN A 118 33.44 -9.44 -31.91
CA ASN A 118 34.21 -10.66 -31.65
C ASN A 118 35.20 -10.51 -30.50
N MET A 119 35.76 -9.32 -30.30
CA MET A 119 36.64 -9.03 -29.16
C MET A 119 35.88 -9.10 -27.84
N GLU A 120 34.67 -8.54 -27.80
CA GLU A 120 33.87 -8.44 -26.59
C GLU A 120 33.01 -9.68 -26.30
N LYS A 121 32.76 -10.55 -27.29
CA LYS A 121 31.92 -11.76 -27.18
C LYS A 121 32.22 -12.70 -26.00
N LYS A 122 33.44 -12.68 -25.45
CA LYS A 122 33.85 -13.53 -24.32
C LYS A 122 33.84 -12.82 -22.97
N SER A 123 33.52 -11.53 -22.95
CA SER A 123 33.45 -10.73 -21.73
C SER A 123 32.08 -10.90 -21.07
N ASN A 124 32.08 -10.91 -19.74
CA ASN A 124 30.86 -10.91 -18.93
C ASN A 124 30.48 -9.49 -18.49
N HIS A 125 31.18 -8.47 -19.00
CA HIS A 125 30.90 -7.08 -18.67
C HIS A 125 29.59 -6.63 -19.34
N PRO A 126 28.66 -5.92 -18.66
CA PRO A 126 27.37 -5.53 -19.24
C PRO A 126 27.40 -4.61 -20.49
N LEU A 127 28.59 -4.15 -20.89
CA LEU A 127 28.81 -3.27 -22.05
C LEU A 127 29.49 -3.99 -23.22
N ALA A 128 29.91 -5.24 -23.01
CA ALA A 128 30.59 -6.07 -23.99
C ALA A 128 29.60 -6.75 -24.94
#